data_AF-A0A950EAS0-F1
#
_entry.id   AF-A0A950EAS0-F1
#
_cell.length_a   1.000
_cell.length_b   1.000
_cell.length_c   1.000
_cell.angle_alpha   90.00
_cell.angle_beta   90.00
_cell.angle_gamma   90.00
#
_symmetry.space_group_name_H-M   'P 1'
#
loop_
_entity.id
_entity.type
_entity.pdbx_description
1 polymer ?
#
loop_
_entity_poly.entity_id
_entity_poly.type
_entity_poly.pdbx_seq_one_letter_code
_entity_poly.pdbx_strand_id
1 'polypeptide(L)'
;MIASSVGKGGANRRDDTRAIQGLLGDLQIATGTIPLAIDGIVGPKTIAAIVAFQQQNLGLPVDGRIDPGGPTMSGLDEKCAYLYATLIFNQATPLFRYIVISDNTPLAAVHQYQELRTVTLALEPTAPTPGAARLNAPPLNVNLALMLLRFQNTLLAAVQAIPLILILLVVLMLLYVVTSNPIWQRAAKDFVQGLRERIKLLSQKIRDAVKDIVDAIEGVLEGTVCADLCASEIAKVKDLARQINELLDNMPANDNDPEALKRLKFQLARLYEQILNAQQAVVDCLERNGC
;
A
#
# COMPACT_ATOMS: atom_id res chain seq x y z
N MET A 1 -6.49 10.90 27.89
CA MET A 1 -5.44 11.05 28.94
C MET A 1 -5.17 12.53 29.18
N ILE A 2 -4.92 12.91 30.43
CA ILE A 2 -4.55 14.28 30.83
C ILE A 2 -3.06 14.54 30.59
N ALA A 3 -2.70 15.80 30.30
CA ALA A 3 -1.33 16.20 30.04
C ALA A 3 -0.58 16.66 31.30
N SER A 4 -1.28 17.11 32.34
CA SER A 4 -0.69 17.56 33.60
C SER A 4 -1.59 17.24 34.79
N SER A 5 -1.05 17.32 36.01
CA SER A 5 -1.79 16.92 37.22
C SER A 5 -2.97 17.83 37.53
N VAL A 6 -4.05 17.24 38.04
CA VAL A 6 -5.32 17.91 38.37
C VAL A 6 -5.70 17.62 39.81
N GLY A 7 -6.12 18.64 40.57
CA GLY A 7 -6.53 18.52 41.96
C GLY A 7 -5.66 19.33 42.92
N LYS A 8 -5.57 18.86 44.16
CA LYS A 8 -4.87 19.56 45.24
C LYS A 8 -3.38 19.70 44.91
N GLY A 9 -2.91 20.95 44.79
CA GLY A 9 -1.52 21.25 44.44
C GLY A 9 -1.08 20.76 43.05
N GLY A 10 -2.03 20.44 42.18
CA GLY A 10 -1.76 20.05 40.78
C GLY A 10 -1.51 21.26 39.87
N ALA A 11 -1.05 20.98 38.65
CA ALA A 11 -0.87 22.00 37.61
C ALA A 11 -2.21 22.62 37.16
N ASN A 12 -3.31 21.87 37.28
CA ASN A 12 -4.68 22.33 37.09
C ASN A 12 -4.90 23.05 35.75
N ARG A 13 -4.33 22.51 34.67
CA ARG A 13 -4.61 23.00 33.32
C ARG A 13 -6.11 22.89 33.05
N ARG A 14 -6.68 23.91 32.42
CA ARG A 14 -8.13 24.01 32.21
C ARG A 14 -8.70 22.81 31.47
N ASP A 15 -8.03 22.37 30.40
CA ASP A 15 -8.49 21.25 29.57
C ASP A 15 -8.45 19.91 30.33
N ASP A 16 -7.34 19.65 31.04
CA ASP A 16 -7.20 18.46 31.90
C ASP A 16 -8.24 18.47 33.03
N THR A 17 -8.49 19.64 33.61
CA THR A 17 -9.51 19.81 34.66
C THR A 17 -10.90 19.51 34.14
N ARG A 18 -11.26 20.00 32.95
CA ARG A 18 -12.55 19.69 32.32
C ARG A 18 -12.69 18.20 32.04
N ALA A 19 -11.63 17.56 31.56
CA ALA A 19 -11.64 16.12 31.32
C ALA A 19 -11.92 15.34 32.63
N ILE A 20 -11.20 15.66 33.71
CA ILE A 20 -11.42 15.02 35.01
C ILE A 20 -12.81 15.31 35.59
N GLN A 21 -13.29 16.56 35.50
CA GLN A 21 -14.63 16.93 35.94
C GLN A 21 -15.71 16.16 35.16
N GLY A 22 -15.52 15.96 33.85
CA GLY A 22 -16.41 15.15 33.02
C GLY A 22 -16.44 13.69 33.45
N LEU A 23 -15.27 13.05 33.57
CA LEU A 23 -15.18 11.63 33.97
C LEU A 23 -15.78 11.38 35.36
N LEU A 24 -15.44 12.23 36.35
CA LEU A 24 -16.03 12.15 37.69
C LEU A 24 -17.53 12.44 37.67
N GLY A 25 -17.97 13.41 36.86
CA GLY A 25 -19.37 13.76 36.66
C GLY A 25 -20.19 12.58 36.12
N ASP A 26 -19.67 11.85 35.13
CA ASP A 26 -20.34 10.69 34.56
C ASP A 26 -20.50 9.57 35.59
N LEU A 27 -19.46 9.28 36.36
CA LEU A 27 -19.52 8.32 37.47
C LEU A 27 -20.50 8.77 38.57
N GLN A 28 -20.58 10.08 38.83
CA GLN A 28 -21.54 10.65 39.77
C GLN A 28 -22.98 10.46 39.29
N ILE A 29 -23.26 10.73 38.00
CA ILE A 29 -24.58 10.50 37.41
C ILE A 29 -24.95 9.02 37.49
N ALA A 30 -24.03 8.12 37.15
CA ALA A 30 -24.25 6.68 37.25
C ALA A 30 -24.63 6.27 38.69
N THR A 31 -23.91 6.77 39.69
CA THR A 31 -24.23 6.50 41.10
C THR A 31 -25.45 7.27 41.64
N GLY A 32 -25.99 8.24 40.88
CA GLY A 32 -27.15 9.04 41.25
C GLY A 32 -26.82 10.21 42.17
N THR A 33 -25.57 10.65 42.15
CA THR A 33 -25.08 11.83 42.85
C THR A 33 -25.06 13.03 41.91
N ILE A 34 -25.05 14.24 42.49
CA ILE A 34 -25.05 15.48 41.71
C ILE A 34 -23.69 15.62 41.01
N PRO A 35 -23.66 15.74 39.66
CA PRO A 35 -22.39 15.85 38.93
C PRO A 35 -21.70 17.18 39.17
N LEU A 36 -20.37 17.17 39.01
CA LEU A 36 -19.57 18.39 38.94
C LEU A 36 -19.98 19.27 37.74
N ALA A 37 -19.88 20.59 37.93
CA ALA A 37 -19.87 21.51 36.79
C ALA A 37 -18.54 21.37 36.03
N ILE A 38 -18.61 21.30 34.71
CA ILE A 38 -17.44 21.20 33.82
C ILE A 38 -16.96 22.61 33.46
N ASP A 39 -16.52 23.37 34.47
CA ASP A 39 -16.05 24.75 34.31
C ASP A 39 -14.54 24.83 33.98
N GLY A 40 -13.78 23.78 34.29
CA GLY A 40 -12.32 23.74 34.17
C GLY A 40 -11.59 24.39 35.34
N ILE A 41 -12.28 24.61 36.47
CA ILE A 41 -11.73 25.24 37.68
C ILE A 41 -11.63 24.20 38.79
N VAL A 42 -10.42 24.01 39.33
CA VAL A 42 -10.20 23.14 40.49
C VAL A 42 -10.58 23.87 41.78
N GLY A 43 -11.85 23.79 42.14
CA GLY A 43 -12.39 24.28 43.41
C GLY A 43 -12.56 23.19 44.47
N PRO A 44 -13.09 23.53 45.66
CA PRO A 44 -13.34 22.58 46.74
C PRO A 44 -14.23 21.39 46.31
N LYS A 45 -15.18 21.62 45.40
CA LYS A 45 -16.05 20.55 44.86
C LYS A 45 -15.27 19.54 44.02
N THR A 46 -14.38 20.00 43.14
CA THR A 46 -13.56 19.11 42.31
C THR A 46 -12.59 18.32 43.18
N ILE A 47 -11.94 18.96 44.17
CA ILE A 47 -11.05 18.27 45.10
C ILE A 47 -11.83 17.23 45.92
N ALA A 48 -13.00 17.59 46.45
CA ALA A 48 -13.85 16.66 47.20
C ALA A 48 -14.29 15.46 46.36
N ALA A 49 -14.59 15.66 45.07
CA ALA A 49 -14.94 14.56 44.17
C ALA A 49 -13.74 13.63 43.88
N ILE A 50 -12.53 14.18 43.70
CA ILE A 50 -11.30 13.39 43.55
C ILE A 50 -11.07 12.56 44.82
N VAL A 51 -11.14 13.19 45.99
CA VAL A 51 -10.99 12.51 47.29
C VAL A 51 -12.03 11.41 47.47
N ALA A 52 -13.29 11.69 47.16
CA ALA A 52 -14.37 10.71 47.27
C ALA A 52 -14.11 9.50 46.36
N PHE A 53 -13.69 9.75 45.11
CA PHE A 53 -13.31 8.69 44.19
C PHE A 53 -12.14 7.85 44.73
N GLN A 54 -11.09 8.49 45.24
CA GLN A 54 -9.94 7.82 45.85
C GLN A 54 -10.33 6.98 47.06
N GLN A 55 -11.23 7.48 47.92
CA GLN A 55 -11.71 6.74 49.10
C GLN A 55 -12.57 5.52 48.74
N GLN A 56 -13.36 5.62 47.68
CA GLN A 56 -14.27 4.56 47.25
C GLN A 56 -13.54 3.41 46.54
N ASN A 57 -12.32 3.63 46.05
CA ASN A 57 -11.55 2.63 45.31
C ASN A 57 -10.32 2.21 46.12
N LEU A 58 -10.32 0.94 46.55
CA LEU A 58 -9.25 0.36 47.36
C LEU A 58 -7.90 0.46 46.64
N GLY A 59 -6.84 0.81 47.39
CA GLY A 59 -5.48 0.88 46.88
C GLY A 59 -5.08 2.23 46.26
N LEU A 60 -5.96 3.23 46.23
CA LEU A 60 -5.63 4.58 45.76
C LEU A 60 -5.13 5.47 46.91
N PRO A 61 -4.17 6.38 46.65
CA PRO A 61 -3.82 7.43 47.59
C PRO A 61 -4.99 8.40 47.73
N VAL A 62 -5.32 8.81 48.96
CA VAL A 62 -6.39 9.78 49.26
C VAL A 62 -5.79 11.16 49.50
N ASP A 63 -5.24 11.76 48.45
CA ASP A 63 -4.51 13.03 48.50
C ASP A 63 -5.26 14.18 47.79
N GLY A 64 -6.36 13.88 47.09
CA GLY A 64 -7.15 14.82 46.32
C GLY A 64 -6.46 15.28 45.03
N ARG A 65 -5.52 14.51 44.50
CA ARG A 65 -4.75 14.81 43.29
C ARG A 65 -4.75 13.64 42.31
N ILE A 66 -4.79 13.96 41.03
CA ILE A 66 -4.68 13.02 39.91
C ILE A 66 -3.46 13.40 39.10
N ASP A 67 -2.49 12.49 39.00
CA ASP A 67 -1.30 12.65 38.17
C ASP A 67 -1.44 11.88 36.85
N PRO A 68 -0.89 12.40 35.73
CA PRO A 68 -0.88 11.70 34.45
C PRO A 68 -0.22 10.32 34.58
N GLY A 69 -0.91 9.27 34.16
CA GLY A 69 -0.43 7.88 34.28
C GLY A 69 -0.33 7.35 35.71
N GLY A 70 -0.82 8.12 36.71
CA GLY A 70 -0.86 7.70 38.11
C GLY A 70 -2.03 6.73 38.41
N PRO A 71 -2.02 6.10 39.60
CA PRO A 71 -3.00 5.07 39.96
C PRO A 71 -4.44 5.60 39.97
N THR A 72 -4.67 6.84 40.42
CA THR A 72 -6.00 7.45 40.40
C THR A 72 -6.51 7.67 38.97
N MET A 73 -5.64 8.06 38.03
CA MET A 73 -6.02 8.21 36.62
C MET A 73 -6.38 6.84 36.01
N SER A 74 -5.56 5.82 36.23
CA SER A 74 -5.82 4.46 35.75
C SER A 74 -7.13 3.88 36.28
N GLY A 75 -7.40 4.06 37.58
CA GLY A 75 -8.67 3.62 38.16
C GLY A 75 -9.87 4.37 37.58
N LEU A 76 -9.73 5.67 37.30
CA LEU A 76 -10.78 6.47 36.67
C LEU A 76 -11.06 5.99 35.25
N ASP A 77 -10.00 5.79 34.46
CA ASP A 77 -10.08 5.25 33.09
C ASP A 77 -10.76 3.88 33.07
N GLU A 78 -10.39 2.97 33.97
CA GLU A 78 -10.98 1.63 34.06
C GLU A 78 -12.48 1.69 34.38
N LYS A 79 -12.88 2.46 35.39
CA LYS A 79 -14.30 2.59 35.77
C LYS A 79 -15.14 3.24 34.68
N CYS A 80 -14.61 4.30 34.05
CA CYS A 80 -15.29 4.96 32.95
C CYS A 80 -15.37 4.07 31.71
N ALA A 81 -14.30 3.33 31.37
CA ALA A 81 -14.33 2.37 30.26
C ALA A 81 -15.41 1.30 30.48
N TYR A 82 -15.51 0.76 31.68
CA TYR A 82 -16.54 -0.21 32.04
C TYR A 82 -17.97 0.36 32.00
N LEU A 83 -18.14 1.59 32.50
CA LEU A 83 -19.40 2.33 32.44
C LEU A 83 -19.85 2.56 30.98
N TYR A 84 -18.95 3.05 30.12
CA TYR A 84 -19.24 3.30 28.71
C TYR A 84 -19.47 2.00 27.94
N ALA A 85 -18.71 0.93 28.22
CA ALA A 85 -18.97 -0.38 27.65
C ALA A 85 -20.38 -0.88 28.01
N THR A 86 -20.79 -0.72 29.27
CA THR A 86 -22.15 -1.06 29.73
C THR A 86 -23.22 -0.25 28.99
N LEU A 87 -22.99 1.05 28.78
CA LEU A 87 -23.91 1.93 28.04
C LEU A 87 -24.05 1.52 26.58
N ILE A 88 -22.93 1.30 25.89
CA ILE A 88 -22.89 0.86 24.50
C ILE A 88 -23.61 -0.49 24.38
N PHE A 89 -23.27 -1.44 25.24
CA PHE A 89 -23.89 -2.76 25.24
C PHE A 89 -25.40 -2.67 25.45
N ASN A 90 -25.89 -1.91 26.43
CA ASN A 90 -27.32 -1.75 26.71
C ASN A 90 -28.09 -1.03 25.59
N GLN A 91 -27.45 -0.09 24.87
CA GLN A 91 -28.08 0.59 23.74
C GLN A 91 -28.05 -0.26 22.46
N ALA A 92 -27.03 -1.11 22.29
CA ALA A 92 -26.83 -1.90 21.08
C ALA A 92 -27.52 -3.28 21.13
N THR A 93 -27.64 -3.92 22.31
CA THR A 93 -28.29 -5.24 22.46
C THR A 93 -29.72 -5.30 21.93
N PRO A 94 -30.59 -4.29 22.09
CA PRO A 94 -31.91 -4.30 21.47
C PRO A 94 -31.82 -4.40 19.95
N LEU A 95 -30.87 -3.72 19.31
CA LEU A 95 -30.70 -3.75 17.85
C LEU A 95 -30.42 -5.17 17.35
N PHE A 96 -29.52 -5.89 18.02
CA PHE A 96 -29.19 -7.26 17.63
C PHE A 96 -30.27 -8.30 17.92
N ARG A 97 -31.19 -8.01 18.85
CA ARG A 97 -32.29 -8.92 19.21
C ARG A 97 -33.48 -8.83 18.25
N TYR A 98 -33.69 -7.67 17.62
CA TYR A 98 -34.85 -7.41 16.75
C TYR A 98 -34.53 -7.41 15.25
N ILE A 99 -33.26 -7.43 14.84
CA ILE A 99 -32.90 -7.56 13.43
C ILE A 99 -33.11 -9.02 12.98
N VAL A 100 -34.21 -9.26 12.26
CA VAL A 100 -34.45 -10.48 11.51
C VAL A 100 -33.81 -10.30 10.13
N ILE A 101 -32.72 -11.04 9.86
CA ILE A 101 -32.11 -11.09 8.54
C ILE A 101 -33.07 -11.84 7.62
N SER A 102 -33.64 -11.16 6.62
CA SER A 102 -34.48 -11.78 5.59
C SER A 102 -33.60 -12.51 4.57
N ASP A 103 -34.13 -13.56 3.94
CA ASP A 103 -33.46 -14.38 2.93
C ASP A 103 -32.89 -13.58 1.74
N ASN A 104 -33.42 -12.37 1.50
CA ASN A 104 -33.00 -11.49 0.41
C ASN A 104 -31.94 -10.45 0.83
N THR A 105 -31.40 -10.54 2.04
CA THR A 105 -30.40 -9.58 2.53
C THR A 105 -29.07 -9.80 1.82
N PRO A 106 -28.43 -8.77 1.24
CA PRO A 106 -27.14 -8.91 0.58
C PRO A 106 -26.07 -9.51 1.50
N LEU A 107 -25.29 -10.47 0.99
CA LEU A 107 -24.28 -11.20 1.78
C LEU A 107 -23.27 -10.27 2.48
N ALA A 108 -22.88 -9.18 1.82
CA ALA A 108 -21.99 -8.17 2.42
C ALA A 108 -22.60 -7.49 3.66
N ALA A 109 -23.90 -7.22 3.64
CA ALA A 109 -24.61 -6.63 4.79
C ALA A 109 -24.75 -7.65 5.92
N VAL A 110 -24.91 -8.94 5.60
CA VAL A 110 -24.91 -10.03 6.59
C VAL A 110 -23.56 -10.14 7.29
N HIS A 111 -22.45 -10.12 6.54
CA HIS A 111 -21.11 -10.15 7.10
C HIS A 111 -20.84 -8.95 8.01
N GLN A 112 -21.17 -7.74 7.55
CA GLN A 112 -20.99 -6.52 8.35
C GLN A 112 -21.83 -6.56 9.64
N TYR A 113 -23.06 -7.09 9.58
CA TYR A 113 -23.90 -7.28 10.76
C TYR A 113 -23.28 -8.30 11.74
N GLN A 114 -22.75 -9.41 11.23
CA GLN A 114 -22.08 -10.43 12.05
C GLN A 114 -20.81 -9.88 12.71
N GLU A 115 -20.02 -9.07 12.01
CA GLU A 115 -18.86 -8.37 12.55
C GLU A 115 -19.26 -7.40 13.67
N LEU A 116 -20.26 -6.56 13.44
CA LEU A 116 -20.75 -5.63 14.47
C LEU A 116 -21.32 -6.36 15.69
N ARG A 117 -22.04 -7.47 15.47
CA ARG A 117 -22.58 -8.31 16.53
C ARG A 117 -21.47 -8.96 17.35
N THR A 118 -20.45 -9.51 16.70
CA THR A 118 -19.32 -10.15 17.39
C THR A 118 -18.52 -9.14 18.21
N VAL A 119 -18.24 -7.96 17.67
CA VAL A 119 -17.59 -6.87 18.41
C VAL A 119 -18.45 -6.41 19.60
N THR A 120 -19.76 -6.28 19.42
CA THR A 120 -20.65 -5.86 20.52
C THR A 120 -20.71 -6.91 21.63
N LEU A 121 -20.79 -8.19 21.30
CA LEU A 121 -20.75 -9.27 22.30
C LEU A 121 -19.39 -9.35 23.00
N ALA A 122 -18.29 -9.03 22.30
CA ALA A 122 -16.97 -8.95 22.92
C ALA A 122 -16.84 -7.80 23.93
N LEU A 123 -17.72 -6.78 23.84
CA LEU A 123 -17.82 -5.67 24.79
C LEU A 123 -18.80 -5.96 25.94
N GLU A 124 -19.34 -7.18 26.04
CA GLU A 124 -20.24 -7.56 27.13
C GLU A 124 -19.52 -7.39 28.49
N PRO A 125 -20.01 -6.49 29.35
CA PRO A 125 -19.35 -6.24 30.62
C PRO A 125 -19.55 -7.44 31.54
N THR A 126 -18.47 -7.92 32.17
CA THR A 126 -18.47 -9.11 33.04
C THR A 126 -19.37 -8.97 34.28
N ALA A 127 -19.79 -7.75 34.61
CA ALA A 127 -20.91 -7.48 35.50
C ALA A 127 -21.64 -6.21 35.02
N PRO A 128 -22.89 -5.97 35.41
CA PRO A 128 -23.57 -4.72 35.08
C PRO A 128 -23.07 -3.58 35.97
N THR A 129 -22.76 -2.42 35.38
CA THR A 129 -22.52 -1.19 36.16
C THR A 129 -23.85 -0.66 36.73
N PRO A 130 -24.07 -0.66 38.06
CA PRO A 130 -25.30 -0.15 38.64
C PRO A 130 -25.51 1.32 38.28
N GLY A 131 -26.71 1.64 37.78
CA GLY A 131 -27.11 3.02 37.47
C GLY A 131 -26.58 3.57 36.15
N ALA A 132 -25.88 2.78 35.31
CA ALA A 132 -25.49 3.19 33.95
C ALA A 132 -26.69 3.72 33.14
N ALA A 133 -27.89 3.15 33.32
CA ALA A 133 -29.10 3.61 32.65
C ALA A 133 -29.48 5.09 32.90
N ARG A 134 -28.93 5.73 33.94
CA ARG A 134 -29.14 7.16 34.24
C ARG A 134 -28.41 8.11 33.29
N LEU A 135 -27.42 7.62 32.58
CA LEU A 135 -26.72 8.34 31.52
C LEU A 135 -27.40 8.20 30.16
N ASN A 136 -28.49 7.41 30.06
CA ASN A 136 -29.09 7.10 28.77
C ASN A 136 -29.72 8.33 28.09
N ALA A 137 -29.21 8.58 26.89
CA ALA A 137 -29.91 9.27 25.81
C ALA A 137 -31.15 8.46 25.36
N PRO A 138 -32.14 9.10 24.71
CA PRO A 138 -33.29 8.41 24.13
C PRO A 138 -32.85 7.24 23.23
N PRO A 139 -33.68 6.19 23.09
CA PRO A 139 -33.35 5.04 22.26
C PRO A 139 -32.90 5.50 20.88
N LEU A 140 -31.78 4.95 20.40
CA LEU A 140 -31.26 5.24 19.07
C LEU A 140 -32.37 4.99 18.05
N ASN A 141 -32.78 6.04 17.34
CA ASN A 141 -33.68 5.89 16.22
C ASN A 141 -32.92 5.14 15.12
N VAL A 142 -33.21 3.85 14.98
CA VAL A 142 -32.52 2.94 14.06
C VAL A 142 -32.56 3.46 12.62
N ASN A 143 -33.62 4.16 12.23
CA ASN A 143 -33.73 4.78 10.90
C ASN A 143 -32.70 5.90 10.70
N LEU A 144 -32.43 6.69 11.74
CA LEU A 144 -31.42 7.75 11.70
C LEU A 144 -30.00 7.15 11.67
N ALA A 145 -29.75 6.09 12.45
CA ALA A 145 -28.46 5.39 12.45
C ALA A 145 -28.16 4.75 11.09
N LEU A 146 -29.16 4.09 10.47
CA LEU A 146 -29.02 3.48 9.14
C LEU A 146 -28.81 4.56 8.05
N MET A 147 -29.49 5.71 8.18
CA MET A 147 -29.30 6.85 7.29
C MET A 147 -27.89 7.43 7.41
N LEU A 148 -27.37 7.58 8.63
CA LEU A 148 -26.01 8.09 8.89
C LEU A 148 -24.93 7.12 8.39
N LEU A 149 -25.10 5.80 8.57
CA LEU A 149 -24.19 4.78 8.02
C LEU A 149 -24.17 4.81 6.48
N ARG A 150 -25.33 4.98 5.84
CA ARG A 150 -25.41 5.18 4.37
C ARG A 150 -24.70 6.47 3.95
N PHE A 151 -24.83 7.54 4.73
CA PHE A 151 -24.13 8.81 4.50
C PHE A 151 -22.60 8.69 4.70
N GLN A 152 -22.16 7.90 5.67
CA GLN A 152 -20.75 7.70 5.96
C GLN A 152 -20.06 6.91 4.84
N ASN A 153 -20.74 5.91 4.27
CA ASN A 153 -20.23 5.17 3.11
C ASN A 153 -20.17 6.01 1.82
N THR A 154 -21.11 6.93 1.59
CA THR A 154 -21.06 7.84 0.44
C THR A 154 -20.01 8.94 0.64
N LEU A 155 -19.86 9.46 1.86
CA LEU A 155 -18.81 10.43 2.20
C LEU A 155 -17.41 9.83 2.14
N LEU A 156 -17.17 8.61 2.66
CA LEU A 156 -15.85 7.96 2.56
C LEU A 156 -15.47 7.67 1.10
N ALA A 157 -16.41 7.24 0.27
CA ALA A 157 -16.16 7.04 -1.15
C ALA A 157 -15.78 8.35 -1.86
N ALA A 158 -16.43 9.46 -1.50
CA ALA A 158 -16.07 10.78 -2.03
C ALA A 158 -14.70 11.27 -1.50
N VAL A 159 -14.42 11.10 -0.20
CA VAL A 159 -13.16 11.55 0.45
C VAL A 159 -11.94 10.77 -0.05
N GLN A 160 -12.08 9.49 -0.39
CA GLN A 160 -10.98 8.70 -0.95
C GLN A 160 -10.77 8.93 -2.46
N ALA A 161 -11.83 9.30 -3.21
CA ALA A 161 -11.70 9.57 -4.64
C ALA A 161 -11.04 10.91 -4.95
N ILE A 162 -11.27 11.95 -4.12
CA ILE A 162 -10.71 13.29 -4.32
C ILE A 162 -9.17 13.31 -4.44
N PRO A 163 -8.37 12.68 -3.54
CA PRO A 163 -6.92 12.69 -3.67
C PRO A 163 -6.43 11.94 -4.91
N LEU A 164 -7.08 10.84 -5.32
CA LEU A 164 -6.73 10.11 -6.53
C LEU A 164 -7.00 10.92 -7.79
N ILE A 165 -8.11 11.65 -7.84
CA ILE A 165 -8.44 12.55 -8.96
C ILE A 165 -7.44 13.71 -9.03
N LEU A 166 -7.05 14.29 -7.90
CA LEU A 166 -6.03 15.35 -7.86
C LEU A 166 -4.66 14.83 -8.35
N ILE A 167 -4.24 13.64 -7.93
CA ILE A 167 -3.00 13.01 -8.40
C ILE A 167 -3.09 12.78 -9.92
N LEU A 168 -4.20 12.26 -10.43
CA LEU A 168 -4.40 12.04 -11.86
C LEU A 168 -4.30 13.35 -12.65
N LEU A 169 -4.90 14.43 -12.16
CA LEU A 169 -4.83 15.75 -12.79
C LEU A 169 -3.40 16.31 -12.80
N VAL A 170 -2.64 16.14 -11.71
CA VAL A 170 -1.23 16.56 -11.64
C VAL A 170 -0.38 15.77 -12.62
N VAL A 171 -0.58 14.45 -12.72
CA VAL A 171 0.14 13.62 -13.70
C VAL A 171 -0.20 14.04 -15.13
N LEU A 172 -1.48 14.28 -15.45
CA LEU A 172 -1.89 14.75 -16.77
C LEU A 172 -1.31 16.14 -17.08
N MET A 173 -1.27 17.05 -16.09
CA MET A 173 -0.64 18.37 -16.24
C MET A 173 0.86 18.25 -16.50
N LEU A 174 1.57 17.39 -15.77
CA LEU A 174 3.00 17.15 -15.98
C LEU A 174 3.26 16.55 -17.36
N LEU A 175 2.46 15.56 -17.78
CA LEU A 175 2.54 15.01 -19.13
C LEU A 175 2.28 16.07 -20.19
N TYR A 176 1.26 16.92 -20.01
CA TYR A 176 0.98 18.03 -20.91
C TYR A 176 2.17 19.01 -21.00
N VAL A 177 2.78 19.36 -19.87
CA VAL A 177 3.97 20.24 -19.83
C VAL A 177 5.17 19.60 -20.52
N VAL A 178 5.43 18.31 -20.27
CA VAL A 178 6.55 17.57 -20.88
C VAL A 178 6.36 17.45 -22.40
N THR A 179 5.14 17.13 -22.84
CA THR A 179 4.83 16.95 -24.26
C THR A 179 4.71 18.26 -25.03
N SER A 180 4.26 19.33 -24.40
CA SER A 180 4.12 20.65 -25.04
C SER A 180 5.43 21.43 -25.09
N ASN A 181 6.46 21.01 -24.34
CA ASN A 181 7.72 21.72 -24.30
C ASN A 181 8.61 21.34 -25.51
N PRO A 182 8.90 22.27 -26.42
CA PRO A 182 9.66 22.00 -27.64
C PRO A 182 11.11 21.57 -27.36
N ILE A 183 11.66 21.88 -26.19
CA ILE A 183 13.02 21.49 -25.79
C ILE A 183 13.09 19.98 -25.60
N TRP A 184 12.11 19.40 -24.89
CA TRP A 184 12.06 17.96 -24.63
C TRP A 184 11.78 17.16 -25.91
N GLN A 185 10.98 17.70 -26.82
CA GLN A 185 10.76 17.07 -28.13
C GLN A 185 12.05 17.01 -28.96
N ARG A 186 12.87 18.08 -28.94
CA ARG A 186 14.17 18.09 -29.63
C ARG A 186 15.15 17.14 -28.97
N ALA A 187 15.31 17.22 -27.64
CA ALA A 187 16.21 16.35 -26.90
C ALA A 187 15.87 14.86 -27.06
N ALA A 188 14.58 14.50 -27.07
CA ALA A 188 14.15 13.13 -27.31
C ALA A 188 14.49 12.67 -28.74
N LYS A 189 14.30 13.54 -29.74
CA LYS A 189 14.64 13.24 -31.14
C LYS A 189 16.15 13.06 -31.32
N ASP A 190 16.95 13.93 -30.72
CA ASP A 190 18.41 13.89 -30.79
C ASP A 190 18.97 12.64 -30.09
N PHE A 191 18.39 12.25 -28.94
CA PHE A 191 18.76 11.03 -28.23
C PHE A 191 18.47 9.77 -29.06
N VAL A 192 17.29 9.69 -29.67
CA VAL A 192 16.90 8.57 -30.54
C VAL A 192 17.81 8.51 -31.78
N GLN A 193 18.12 9.66 -32.39
CA GLN A 193 19.06 9.73 -33.52
C GLN A 193 20.47 9.28 -33.13
N GLY A 194 20.99 9.72 -31.98
CA GLY A 194 22.30 9.27 -31.48
C GLY A 194 22.34 7.77 -31.19
N LEU A 195 21.24 7.19 -30.73
CA LEU A 195 21.11 5.74 -30.51
C LEU A 195 21.15 4.96 -31.83
N ARG A 196 20.51 5.50 -32.88
CA ARG A 196 20.52 4.91 -34.24
C ARG A 196 21.92 4.84 -34.83
N GLU A 197 22.72 5.91 -34.70
CA GLU A 197 24.10 5.93 -35.20
C GLU A 197 24.98 4.89 -34.50
N ARG A 198 24.81 4.76 -33.17
CA ARG A 198 25.53 3.74 -32.39
C ARG A 198 25.14 2.32 -32.78
N ILE A 199 23.85 2.07 -33.06
CA ILE A 199 23.38 0.76 -33.53
C ILE A 199 23.93 0.43 -34.93
N LYS A 200 23.97 1.40 -35.85
CA LYS A 200 24.59 1.21 -37.18
C LYS A 200 26.06 0.86 -37.08
N LEU A 201 26.80 1.57 -36.21
CA LEU A 201 28.21 1.29 -35.96
C LEU A 201 28.42 -0.11 -35.37
N LEU A 202 27.56 -0.55 -34.45
CA LEU A 202 27.61 -1.90 -33.91
C LEU A 202 27.31 -2.97 -34.97
N SER A 203 26.32 -2.74 -35.83
CA SER A 203 25.98 -3.63 -36.95
C SER A 203 27.16 -3.80 -37.92
N GLN A 204 27.85 -2.69 -38.23
CA GLN A 204 29.02 -2.71 -39.10
C GLN A 204 30.18 -3.51 -38.48
N LYS A 205 30.46 -3.30 -37.19
CA LYS A 205 31.47 -4.09 -36.46
C LYS A 205 31.16 -5.60 -36.44
N ILE A 206 29.89 -5.97 -36.34
CA ILE A 206 29.46 -7.38 -36.40
C ILE A 206 29.73 -7.95 -37.80
N ARG A 207 29.41 -7.20 -38.86
CA ARG A 207 29.68 -7.62 -40.25
C ARG A 207 31.17 -7.83 -40.50
N ASP A 208 31.99 -6.90 -40.06
CA ASP A 208 33.45 -6.97 -40.22
C ASP A 208 34.01 -8.17 -39.46
N ALA A 209 33.60 -8.38 -38.21
CA ALA A 209 34.04 -9.54 -37.41
C ALA A 209 33.61 -10.89 -38.01
N VAL A 210 32.40 -10.99 -38.56
CA VAL A 210 31.93 -12.21 -39.22
C VAL A 210 32.73 -12.49 -40.49
N LYS A 211 33.04 -11.44 -41.28
CA LYS A 211 33.86 -11.57 -42.49
C LYS A 211 35.29 -12.00 -42.15
N ASP A 212 35.92 -11.37 -41.15
CA ASP A 212 37.28 -11.71 -40.71
C ASP A 212 37.41 -13.17 -40.28
N ILE A 213 36.39 -13.72 -39.60
CA ILE A 213 36.36 -15.14 -39.21
C ILE A 213 36.28 -16.04 -40.44
N VAL A 214 35.42 -15.73 -41.41
CA VAL A 214 35.28 -16.51 -42.64
C VAL A 214 36.58 -16.48 -43.45
N ASP A 215 37.18 -15.30 -43.61
CA ASP A 215 38.44 -15.12 -44.33
C ASP A 215 39.60 -15.85 -43.63
N ALA A 216 39.62 -15.90 -42.29
CA ALA A 216 40.60 -16.66 -41.52
C ALA A 216 40.44 -18.18 -41.70
N ILE A 217 39.20 -18.68 -41.76
CA ILE A 217 38.92 -20.11 -42.03
C ILE A 217 39.38 -20.46 -43.46
N GLU A 218 39.06 -19.63 -44.45
CA GLU A 218 39.49 -19.85 -45.83
C GLU A 218 41.02 -19.80 -45.94
N GLY A 219 41.69 -18.85 -45.30
CA GLY A 219 43.15 -18.70 -45.34
C GLY A 219 43.94 -19.83 -44.67
N VAL A 220 43.41 -20.45 -43.60
CA VAL A 220 44.04 -21.63 -42.95
C VAL A 220 43.86 -22.89 -43.78
N LEU A 221 42.76 -22.99 -44.54
CA LEU A 221 42.37 -24.20 -45.25
C LEU A 221 42.72 -24.18 -46.74
N GLU A 222 43.04 -23.02 -47.32
CA GLU A 222 43.38 -22.88 -48.73
C GLU A 222 44.55 -23.79 -49.13
N GLY A 223 44.29 -24.70 -50.08
CA GLY A 223 45.30 -25.64 -50.59
C GLY A 223 45.54 -26.88 -49.73
N THR A 224 44.75 -27.12 -48.68
CA THR A 224 44.84 -28.32 -47.85
C THR A 224 43.82 -29.39 -48.25
N VAL A 225 44.20 -30.67 -48.14
CA VAL A 225 43.29 -31.82 -48.35
C VAL A 225 42.10 -31.77 -47.39
N CYS A 226 42.31 -31.22 -46.20
CA CYS A 226 41.29 -31.03 -45.16
C CYS A 226 40.15 -30.11 -45.60
N ALA A 227 40.41 -29.13 -46.48
CA ALA A 227 39.39 -28.23 -46.99
C ALA A 227 38.33 -28.97 -47.80
N ASP A 228 38.74 -29.93 -48.63
CA ASP A 228 37.82 -30.72 -49.46
C ASP A 228 36.98 -31.68 -48.62
N LEU A 229 37.56 -32.28 -47.57
CA LEU A 229 36.83 -33.17 -46.66
C LEU A 229 35.79 -32.42 -45.79
N CYS A 230 36.09 -31.19 -45.36
CA CYS A 230 35.23 -30.39 -44.49
C CYS A 230 34.44 -29.30 -45.22
N ALA A 231 34.45 -29.29 -46.57
CA ALA A 231 33.81 -28.27 -47.40
C ALA A 231 32.32 -28.06 -47.09
N SER A 232 31.60 -29.14 -46.73
CA SER A 232 30.18 -29.06 -46.40
C SER A 232 29.92 -28.24 -45.12
N GLU A 233 30.74 -28.39 -44.09
CA GLU A 233 30.57 -27.65 -42.82
C GLU A 233 30.97 -26.18 -42.98
N ILE A 234 32.03 -25.91 -43.76
CA ILE A 234 32.46 -24.55 -44.09
C ILE A 234 31.39 -23.81 -44.91
N ALA A 235 30.75 -24.49 -45.86
CA ALA A 235 29.67 -23.93 -46.65
C ALA A 235 28.47 -23.51 -45.77
N LYS A 236 28.17 -24.25 -44.69
CA LYS A 236 27.10 -23.89 -43.74
C LYS A 236 27.43 -22.61 -42.97
N VAL A 237 28.66 -22.44 -42.52
CA VAL A 237 29.11 -21.20 -41.84
C VAL A 237 28.98 -20.00 -42.78
N LYS A 238 29.37 -20.18 -44.05
CA LYS A 238 29.28 -19.12 -45.08
C LYS A 238 27.84 -18.74 -45.41
N ASP A 239 26.95 -19.72 -45.50
CA ASP A 239 25.51 -19.48 -45.74
C ASP A 239 24.87 -18.72 -44.56
N LEU A 240 25.16 -19.14 -43.32
CA LEU A 240 24.66 -18.46 -42.12
C LEU A 240 25.20 -17.01 -42.01
N ALA A 241 26.48 -16.80 -42.32
CA ALA A 241 27.07 -15.47 -42.38
C ALA A 241 26.36 -14.57 -43.41
N ARG A 242 25.97 -15.13 -44.57
CA ARG A 242 25.18 -14.43 -45.58
C ARG A 242 23.78 -14.09 -45.08
N GLN A 243 23.08 -15.03 -44.43
CA GLN A 243 21.76 -14.80 -43.85
C GLN A 243 21.76 -13.68 -42.80
N ILE A 244 22.81 -13.60 -41.96
CA ILE A 244 22.96 -12.49 -41.00
C ILE A 244 23.12 -11.15 -41.73
N ASN A 245 23.94 -11.10 -42.78
CA ASN A 245 24.14 -9.87 -43.56
C ASN A 245 22.85 -9.41 -44.24
N GLU A 246 22.09 -10.34 -44.85
CA GLU A 246 20.79 -10.04 -45.47
C GLU A 246 19.75 -9.58 -44.44
N LEU A 247 19.75 -10.17 -43.24
CA LEU A 247 18.85 -9.76 -42.16
C LEU A 247 19.20 -8.36 -41.64
N LEU A 248 20.49 -8.03 -41.53
CA LEU A 248 20.97 -6.72 -41.11
C LEU A 248 20.71 -5.64 -42.17
N ASP A 249 20.79 -5.98 -43.46
CA ASP A 249 20.48 -5.06 -44.58
C ASP A 249 18.98 -4.75 -44.66
N ASN A 250 18.12 -5.70 -44.27
CA ASN A 250 16.67 -5.53 -44.20
C ASN A 250 16.17 -4.90 -42.89
N MET A 251 17.06 -4.32 -42.07
CA MET A 251 16.68 -3.67 -40.83
C MET A 251 15.67 -2.53 -41.10
N PRO A 252 14.47 -2.56 -40.49
CA PRO A 252 13.43 -1.58 -40.78
C PRO A 252 13.93 -0.17 -40.45
N ALA A 253 13.88 0.73 -41.43
CA ALA A 253 14.28 2.12 -41.28
C ALA A 253 13.24 2.98 -40.52
N ASN A 254 12.07 2.41 -40.19
CA ASN A 254 10.93 3.12 -39.62
C ASN A 254 10.69 2.70 -38.16
N ASP A 255 10.83 3.67 -37.26
CA ASP A 255 10.79 3.50 -35.80
C ASP A 255 9.36 3.35 -35.24
N ASN A 256 8.33 3.39 -36.10
CA ASN A 256 6.92 3.37 -35.69
C ASN A 256 6.35 1.95 -35.44
N ASP A 257 7.11 0.88 -35.70
CA ASP A 257 6.69 -0.49 -35.43
C ASP A 257 7.59 -1.16 -34.38
N PRO A 258 7.23 -1.10 -33.08
CA PRO A 258 8.00 -1.72 -32.01
C PRO A 258 8.06 -3.26 -32.12
N GLU A 259 7.11 -3.89 -32.83
CA GLU A 259 7.10 -5.34 -33.02
C GLU A 259 8.12 -5.77 -34.08
N ALA A 260 8.39 -4.94 -35.09
CA ALA A 260 9.42 -5.23 -36.10
C ALA A 260 10.82 -5.34 -35.48
N LEU A 261 11.16 -4.46 -34.53
CA LEU A 261 12.44 -4.50 -33.81
C LEU A 261 12.55 -5.74 -32.91
N LYS A 262 11.46 -6.13 -32.28
CA LYS A 262 11.39 -7.33 -31.42
C LYS A 262 11.61 -8.60 -32.23
N ARG A 263 10.99 -8.69 -33.42
CA ARG A 263 11.20 -9.80 -34.37
C ARG A 263 12.65 -9.88 -34.84
N LEU A 264 13.24 -8.75 -35.21
CA LEU A 264 14.63 -8.69 -35.64
C LEU A 264 15.60 -9.18 -34.56
N LYS A 265 15.40 -8.75 -33.29
CA LYS A 265 16.21 -9.22 -32.16
C LYS A 265 16.14 -10.74 -31.99
N PHE A 266 14.94 -11.31 -32.09
CA PHE A 266 14.74 -12.75 -31.95
C PHE A 266 15.39 -13.53 -33.10
N GLN A 267 15.26 -13.05 -34.33
CA GLN A 267 15.87 -13.67 -35.51
C GLN A 267 17.41 -13.62 -35.45
N LEU A 268 17.98 -12.46 -35.06
CA LEU A 268 19.43 -12.30 -34.95
C LEU A 268 20.03 -13.20 -33.86
N ALA A 269 19.37 -13.31 -32.70
CA ALA A 269 19.82 -14.20 -31.62
C ALA A 269 19.88 -15.67 -32.07
N ARG A 270 18.86 -16.11 -32.82
CA ARG A 270 18.81 -17.48 -33.34
C ARG A 270 19.90 -17.75 -34.37
N LEU A 271 20.16 -16.81 -35.28
CA LEU A 271 21.23 -16.96 -36.28
C LEU A 271 22.62 -16.96 -35.63
N TYR A 272 22.81 -16.16 -34.59
CA TYR A 272 24.08 -16.14 -33.84
C TYR A 272 24.37 -17.50 -33.18
N GLU A 273 23.37 -18.10 -32.54
CA GLU A 273 23.49 -19.45 -31.96
C GLU A 273 23.80 -20.52 -33.03
N GLN A 274 23.17 -20.41 -34.21
CA GLN A 274 23.44 -21.31 -35.33
C GLN A 274 24.88 -21.17 -35.85
N ILE A 275 25.42 -19.96 -35.93
CA ILE A 275 26.81 -19.74 -36.34
C ILE A 275 27.78 -20.37 -35.35
N LEU A 276 27.57 -20.21 -34.04
CA LEU A 276 28.45 -20.82 -33.03
C LEU A 276 28.47 -22.34 -33.15
N ASN A 277 27.30 -22.95 -33.35
CA ASN A 277 27.19 -24.40 -33.55
C ASN A 277 27.85 -24.86 -34.86
N ALA A 278 27.71 -24.09 -35.94
CA ALA A 278 28.35 -24.40 -37.22
C ALA A 278 29.88 -24.26 -37.14
N GLN A 279 30.40 -23.26 -36.40
CA GLN A 279 31.83 -23.11 -36.13
C GLN A 279 32.37 -24.33 -35.38
N GLN A 280 31.65 -24.81 -34.35
CA GLN A 280 32.04 -26.01 -33.63
C GLN A 280 32.04 -27.25 -34.55
N ALA A 281 31.06 -27.38 -35.44
CA ALA A 281 31.02 -28.50 -36.39
C ALA A 281 32.21 -28.52 -37.37
N VAL A 282 32.73 -27.34 -37.75
CA VAL A 282 33.96 -27.23 -38.54
C VAL A 282 35.17 -27.72 -37.72
N VAL A 283 35.30 -27.29 -36.47
CA VAL A 283 36.37 -27.76 -35.56
C VAL A 283 36.31 -29.29 -35.39
N ASP A 284 35.13 -29.84 -35.09
CA ASP A 284 34.93 -31.29 -34.96
C ASP A 284 35.23 -32.05 -36.26
N CYS A 285 35.03 -31.42 -37.43
CA CYS A 285 35.39 -32.01 -38.71
C CYS A 285 36.92 -32.05 -38.91
N LEU A 286 37.62 -30.99 -38.54
CA LEU A 286 39.08 -30.92 -38.62
C LEU A 286 39.73 -31.98 -37.71
N GLU A 287 39.33 -32.00 -36.43
CA GLU A 287 39.87 -32.95 -35.45
C GLU A 287 39.69 -34.41 -35.88
N ARG A 288 38.51 -34.76 -36.43
CA ARG A 288 38.23 -36.12 -36.92
C ARG A 288 39.11 -36.55 -38.09
N ASN A 289 39.58 -35.60 -38.89
CA ASN A 289 40.39 -35.86 -40.08
C ASN A 289 41.89 -35.64 -39.84
N GLY A 290 42.31 -35.35 -38.59
CA GLY A 290 43.71 -35.13 -38.23
C GLY A 290 44.27 -33.80 -38.74
N CYS A 291 43.39 -32.82 -38.88
CA CYS A 291 43.65 -31.42 -39.15
C CYS A 291 43.38 -30.63 -37.85
#